data_AF-A0A660ZDR6-F1
#
_entry.id   AF-A0A660ZDR6-F1
#
_cell.length_a   1.000
_cell.length_b   1.000
_cell.length_c   1.000
_cell.angle_alpha   90.00
_cell.angle_beta   90.00
_cell.angle_gamma   90.00
#
_symmetry.space_group_name_H-M   'P 1'
#
loop_
_entity.id
_entity.type
_entity.pdbx_description
1 polymer ?
#
loop_
_entity_poly.entity_id
_entity_poly.type
_entity_poly.pdbx_seq_one_letter_code
_entity_poly.pdbx_strand_id
1 'polypeptide(L)'
;MFKRSVTLFVFISCCLLIFISCEKESSDDDNLKDYQATFETTPSKKIEYFFFVGKAGWETGLYKYILNTNEYELFWSAAKENVVQLSYSDNLEYAYFITARRIGTKRGVSFIRRIKLYRINLENSSVELVREIGDAVQLLTNWLDNNYRIQLTQFDMKIASHIKKINQIYSPFGKLIKEETETFDFIKDGYPQFEIKSTS
;
A
#
# COMPACT_ATOMS: atom_id res chain seq x y z
N MET A 1 5.22 -67.74 8.71
CA MET A 1 5.67 -67.49 10.10
C MET A 1 6.55 -66.24 10.12
N PHE A 2 6.03 -65.14 10.67
CA PHE A 2 6.73 -63.97 11.25
C PHE A 2 7.89 -63.27 10.51
N LYS A 3 7.70 -62.70 9.30
CA LYS A 3 8.67 -61.71 8.75
C LYS A 3 8.12 -60.42 8.16
N ARG A 4 6.83 -60.35 7.78
CA ARG A 4 6.22 -59.12 7.23
C ARG A 4 5.62 -58.17 8.28
N SER A 5 5.34 -58.66 9.50
CA SER A 5 4.71 -57.84 10.55
C SER A 5 5.69 -56.97 11.33
N VAL A 6 6.99 -57.30 11.31
CA VAL A 6 8.01 -56.56 12.07
C VAL A 6 8.41 -55.28 11.33
N THR A 7 8.48 -55.29 10.01
CA THR A 7 8.82 -54.10 9.21
C THR A 7 7.72 -53.04 9.22
N LEU A 8 6.44 -53.44 9.31
CA LEU A 8 5.33 -52.50 9.44
C LEU A 8 5.31 -51.80 10.81
N PHE A 9 5.66 -52.54 11.88
CA PHE A 9 5.75 -51.99 13.24
C PHE A 9 6.92 -51.02 13.42
N VAL A 10 8.07 -51.30 12.78
CA VAL A 10 9.25 -50.41 12.82
C VAL A 10 9.00 -49.10 12.06
N PHE A 11 8.24 -49.13 10.95
CA PHE A 11 7.89 -47.92 10.21
C PHE A 11 6.88 -47.04 10.96
N ILE A 12 5.87 -47.64 11.62
CA ILE A 12 4.88 -46.91 12.43
C ILE A 12 5.52 -46.32 13.69
N SER A 13 6.49 -47.02 14.30
CA SER A 13 7.25 -46.50 15.44
C SER A 13 8.20 -45.36 15.07
N CYS A 14 8.66 -45.28 13.81
CA CYS A 14 9.56 -44.20 13.35
C CYS A 14 8.78 -42.90 13.06
N CYS A 15 7.53 -42.98 12.59
CA CYS A 15 6.70 -41.80 12.33
C CYS A 15 6.16 -41.12 13.60
N LEU A 16 6.06 -41.84 14.73
CA LEU A 16 5.59 -41.29 16.01
C LEU A 16 6.65 -40.49 16.78
N LEU A 17 7.92 -40.57 16.40
CA LEU A 17 9.01 -39.83 17.06
C LEU A 17 9.25 -38.42 16.48
N ILE A 18 8.53 -38.02 15.41
CA ILE A 18 8.68 -36.69 14.79
C ILE A 18 7.80 -35.63 15.47
N PHE A 19 6.90 -36.01 16.37
CA PHE A 19 5.98 -35.08 17.06
C PHE A 19 6.44 -34.62 18.45
N ILE A 20 7.67 -34.94 18.88
CA ILE A 20 8.22 -34.51 20.17
C ILE A 20 9.49 -33.69 19.94
N SER A 21 9.36 -32.54 19.28
CA SER A 21 10.29 -31.43 19.48
C SER A 21 9.67 -30.13 18.98
N CYS A 22 8.97 -29.44 19.88
CA CYS A 22 8.87 -27.99 19.84
C CYS A 22 9.04 -27.54 21.28
N GLU A 23 10.30 -27.34 21.63
CA GLU A 23 10.74 -26.81 22.92
C GLU A 23 10.16 -25.39 23.06
N LYS A 24 9.35 -25.18 24.09
CA LYS A 24 8.83 -23.86 24.45
C LYS A 24 10.00 -23.06 25.03
N GLU A 25 10.59 -22.19 24.23
CA GLU A 25 11.41 -21.09 24.74
C GLU A 25 10.49 -20.13 25.48
N SER A 26 10.60 -20.11 26.81
CA SER A 26 10.12 -19.02 27.64
C SER A 26 11.15 -17.88 27.56
N SER A 27 10.89 -16.89 26.72
CA SER A 27 11.49 -15.58 26.89
C SER A 27 10.50 -14.69 27.65
N ASP A 28 10.77 -14.49 28.92
CA ASP A 28 10.33 -13.29 29.63
C ASP A 28 10.84 -12.07 28.85
N ASP A 29 9.91 -11.26 28.33
CA ASP A 29 10.15 -9.84 28.12
C ASP A 29 8.91 -9.08 28.59
N ASP A 30 8.86 -8.93 29.92
CA ASP A 30 8.07 -7.93 30.61
C ASP A 30 8.55 -6.54 30.20
N ASN A 31 7.98 -5.98 29.12
CA ASN A 31 8.02 -4.54 28.84
C ASN A 31 6.86 -4.11 27.92
N LEU A 32 5.61 -4.45 28.28
CA LEU A 32 4.46 -3.74 27.74
C LEU A 32 4.33 -2.41 28.48
N LYS A 33 5.09 -1.40 28.06
CA LYS A 33 4.84 -0.01 28.48
C LYS A 33 3.48 0.38 27.93
N ASP A 34 2.53 0.55 28.85
CA ASP A 34 1.18 1.06 28.62
C ASP A 34 1.26 2.44 27.94
N TYR A 35 1.14 2.47 26.61
CA TYR A 35 0.99 3.69 25.84
C TYR A 35 -0.45 4.20 26.02
N GLN A 36 -0.73 4.82 27.16
CA GLN A 36 -1.92 5.65 27.30
C GLN A 36 -1.65 7.01 26.66
N ALA A 37 -1.87 7.09 25.36
CA ALA A 37 -2.06 8.37 24.69
C ALA A 37 -3.42 8.93 25.13
N THR A 38 -3.40 10.07 25.82
CA THR A 38 -4.60 10.84 26.16
C THR A 38 -5.23 11.37 24.87
N PHE A 39 -6.20 10.64 24.32
CA PHE A 39 -6.97 11.13 23.17
C PHE A 39 -7.96 12.19 23.64
N GLU A 40 -7.78 13.43 23.17
CA GLU A 40 -8.82 14.45 23.22
C GLU A 40 -10.06 13.90 22.49
N THR A 41 -11.12 13.63 23.25
CA THR A 41 -12.35 13.04 22.73
C THR A 41 -13.15 14.09 21.96
N THR A 42 -12.71 14.39 20.75
CA THR A 42 -13.63 14.88 19.71
C THR A 42 -14.67 13.78 19.49
N PRO A 43 -15.99 14.06 19.43
CA PRO A 43 -17.00 13.03 19.26
C PRO A 43 -16.68 12.19 18.02
N SER A 44 -16.28 10.93 18.24
CA SER A 44 -15.80 10.07 17.17
C SER A 44 -16.96 9.82 16.21
N LYS A 45 -16.83 10.29 14.96
CA LYS A 45 -17.77 9.95 13.90
C LYS A 45 -17.88 8.42 13.86
N LYS A 46 -19.08 7.89 14.06
CA LYS A 46 -19.30 6.43 14.01
C LYS A 46 -18.96 5.97 12.59
N ILE A 47 -17.92 5.16 12.48
CA ILE A 47 -17.52 4.55 11.21
C ILE A 47 -18.47 3.39 10.96
N GLU A 48 -19.21 3.43 9.84
CA GLU A 48 -20.15 2.37 9.45
C GLU A 48 -19.54 1.43 8.40
N TYR A 49 -18.59 1.93 7.63
CA TYR A 49 -17.88 1.19 6.59
C TYR A 49 -16.50 1.79 6.34
N PHE A 50 -15.63 1.02 5.69
CA PHE A 50 -14.35 1.50 5.17
C PHE A 50 -14.05 0.87 3.80
N PHE A 51 -13.23 1.54 3.01
CA PHE A 51 -12.72 1.01 1.75
C PHE A 51 -11.36 0.37 1.97
N PHE A 52 -11.08 -0.67 1.20
CA PHE A 52 -9.78 -1.34 1.19
C PHE A 52 -9.41 -1.81 -0.21
N VAL A 53 -8.11 -1.98 -0.44
CA VAL A 53 -7.62 -2.56 -1.69
C VAL A 53 -7.75 -4.07 -1.60
N GLY A 54 -8.44 -4.66 -2.57
CA GLY A 54 -8.63 -6.09 -2.66
C GLY A 54 -8.35 -6.60 -4.06
N LYS A 55 -8.23 -7.92 -4.19
CA LYS A 55 -7.99 -8.57 -5.48
C LYS A 55 -8.95 -9.74 -5.65
N ALA A 56 -9.69 -9.74 -6.74
CA ALA A 56 -10.46 -10.90 -7.20
C ALA A 56 -9.97 -11.31 -8.60
N GLY A 57 -9.43 -12.53 -8.70
CA GLY A 57 -8.80 -13.00 -9.93
C GLY A 57 -7.60 -12.14 -10.34
N TRP A 58 -7.67 -11.50 -11.50
CA TRP A 58 -6.59 -10.68 -12.06
C TRP A 58 -6.75 -9.18 -11.81
N GLU A 59 -7.90 -8.74 -11.31
CA GLU A 59 -8.21 -7.32 -11.12
C GLU A 59 -8.00 -6.92 -9.67
N THR A 60 -7.23 -5.85 -9.45
CA THR A 60 -7.04 -5.25 -8.14
C THR A 60 -7.89 -3.99 -8.07
N GLY A 61 -8.88 -3.97 -7.18
CA GLY A 61 -9.90 -2.94 -7.08
C GLY A 61 -10.07 -2.43 -5.65
N LEU A 62 -11.02 -1.52 -5.49
CA LEU A 62 -11.49 -1.07 -4.19
C LEU A 62 -12.72 -1.87 -3.79
N TYR A 63 -12.72 -2.30 -2.54
CA TYR A 63 -13.85 -2.98 -1.91
C TYR A 63 -14.35 -2.14 -0.75
N LYS A 64 -15.64 -2.21 -0.49
CA LYS A 64 -16.29 -1.56 0.65
C LYS A 64 -16.65 -2.64 1.67
N TYR A 65 -16.18 -2.49 2.91
CA TYR A 65 -16.52 -3.37 4.03
C TYR A 65 -17.57 -2.69 4.91
N ILE A 66 -18.71 -3.34 5.13
CA ILE A 66 -19.80 -2.85 5.98
C ILE A 66 -19.65 -3.47 7.37
N LEU A 67 -19.37 -2.62 8.37
CA LEU A 67 -19.04 -3.09 9.73
C LEU A 67 -20.22 -3.76 10.43
N ASN A 68 -21.45 -3.32 10.16
CA ASN A 68 -22.64 -3.85 10.81
C ASN A 68 -23.00 -5.26 10.35
N THR A 69 -22.75 -5.60 9.08
CA THR A 69 -23.12 -6.90 8.48
C THR A 69 -21.93 -7.84 8.31
N ASN A 70 -20.70 -7.36 8.48
CA ASN A 70 -19.46 -8.08 8.16
C ASN A 70 -19.38 -8.55 6.70
N GLU A 71 -20.03 -7.81 5.81
CA GLU A 71 -20.02 -8.08 4.38
C GLU A 71 -19.09 -7.11 3.66
N TYR A 72 -18.58 -7.55 2.52
CA TYR A 72 -17.84 -6.68 1.62
C TYR A 72 -18.29 -6.87 0.19
N GLU A 73 -18.23 -5.78 -0.57
CA GLU A 73 -18.58 -5.76 -1.98
C GLU A 73 -17.53 -5.02 -2.80
N LEU A 74 -17.45 -5.36 -4.09
CA LEU A 74 -16.63 -4.61 -5.02
C LEU A 74 -17.23 -3.21 -5.18
N PHE A 75 -16.48 -2.19 -4.79
CA PHE A 75 -16.89 -0.80 -4.88
C PHE A 75 -16.46 -0.17 -6.20
N TRP A 76 -15.21 -0.40 -6.59
CA TRP A 76 -14.65 0.17 -7.82
C TRP A 76 -13.61 -0.74 -8.44
N SER A 77 -13.72 -0.95 -9.74
CA SER A 77 -12.66 -1.47 -10.59
C SER A 77 -12.72 -0.83 -11.96
N ALA A 78 -11.60 -0.87 -12.68
CA ALA A 78 -11.54 -0.47 -14.07
C ALA A 78 -10.64 -1.40 -14.86
N ALA A 79 -11.06 -1.71 -16.09
CA ALA A 79 -10.29 -2.60 -16.95
C ALA A 79 -8.89 -2.02 -17.23
N LYS A 80 -7.86 -2.86 -17.06
CA LYS A 80 -6.43 -2.49 -17.25
C LYS A 80 -5.92 -1.44 -16.24
N GLU A 81 -6.61 -1.27 -15.13
CA GLU A 81 -6.13 -0.46 -14.01
C GLU A 81 -6.12 -1.31 -12.76
N ASN A 82 -4.99 -1.31 -12.05
CA ASN A 82 -4.88 -1.94 -10.76
C ASN A 82 -4.79 -0.85 -9.71
N VAL A 83 -5.61 -0.91 -8.68
CA VAL A 83 -5.43 -0.07 -7.50
C VAL A 83 -4.17 -0.51 -6.78
N VAL A 84 -3.21 0.40 -6.62
CA VAL A 84 -1.89 0.09 -6.05
C VAL A 84 -1.70 0.69 -4.68
N GLN A 85 -2.48 1.72 -4.35
CA GLN A 85 -2.46 2.34 -3.04
C GLN A 85 -3.79 3.04 -2.78
N LEU A 86 -4.32 2.89 -1.57
CA LEU A 86 -5.41 3.66 -1.01
C LEU A 86 -4.87 4.41 0.22
N SER A 87 -5.26 5.66 0.42
CA SER A 87 -4.80 6.46 1.55
C SER A 87 -5.88 7.39 2.04
N TYR A 88 -6.17 7.33 3.34
CA TYR A 88 -7.08 8.22 4.05
C TYR A 88 -6.32 9.37 4.71
N SER A 89 -6.94 10.55 4.78
CA SER A 89 -6.46 11.63 5.64
C SER A 89 -6.55 11.22 7.11
N ASP A 90 -5.77 11.87 7.97
CA ASP A 90 -5.70 11.53 9.41
C ASP A 90 -7.07 11.62 10.10
N ASN A 91 -7.92 12.56 9.65
CA ASN A 91 -9.29 12.74 10.15
C ASN A 91 -10.33 11.82 9.46
N LEU A 92 -9.91 10.96 8.53
CA LEU A 92 -10.75 10.05 7.75
C LEU A 92 -11.86 10.73 6.92
N GLU A 93 -11.78 12.03 6.68
CA GLU A 93 -12.77 12.77 5.87
C GLU A 93 -12.48 12.70 4.37
N TYR A 94 -11.23 12.39 3.99
CA TYR A 94 -10.79 12.39 2.62
C TYR A 94 -10.04 11.12 2.29
N ALA A 95 -10.20 10.66 1.05
CA ALA A 95 -9.49 9.48 0.56
C ALA A 95 -9.06 9.69 -0.90
N TYR A 96 -7.80 9.37 -1.15
CA TYR A 96 -7.24 9.23 -2.49
C TYR A 96 -6.81 7.80 -2.71
N PHE A 97 -6.85 7.37 -3.96
CA PHE A 97 -6.19 6.15 -4.38
C PHE A 97 -5.45 6.36 -5.70
N ILE A 98 -4.40 5.56 -5.86
CA ILE A 98 -3.59 5.51 -7.06
C ILE A 98 -3.91 4.22 -7.80
N THR A 99 -4.06 4.33 -9.11
CA THR A 99 -4.04 3.17 -10.01
C THR A 99 -2.78 3.16 -10.85
N ALA A 100 -2.37 1.97 -11.29
CA ALA A 100 -1.38 1.79 -12.33
C ALA A 100 -1.80 0.66 -13.27
N ARG A 101 -1.47 0.78 -14.56
CA ARG A 101 -1.71 -0.29 -15.52
C ARG A 101 -0.76 -1.46 -15.34
N ARG A 102 0.52 -1.17 -15.06
CA ARG A 102 1.56 -2.18 -14.86
C ARG A 102 2.60 -1.67 -13.86
N ILE A 103 3.01 -2.56 -12.98
CA ILE A 103 4.17 -2.40 -12.09
C ILE A 103 5.10 -3.57 -12.35
N GLY A 104 6.41 -3.32 -12.31
CA GLY A 104 7.39 -4.40 -12.33
C GLY A 104 8.81 -3.86 -12.41
N THR A 105 9.73 -4.77 -12.71
CA THR A 105 11.15 -4.44 -12.85
C THR A 105 11.63 -4.93 -14.20
N LYS A 106 12.39 -4.11 -14.92
CA LYS A 106 13.01 -4.48 -16.20
C LYS A 106 14.48 -4.09 -16.16
N ARG A 107 15.36 -5.07 -16.38
CA ARG A 107 16.83 -4.88 -16.37
C ARG A 107 17.32 -4.18 -15.09
N GLY A 108 16.79 -4.58 -13.95
CA GLY A 108 17.16 -4.03 -12.63
C GLY A 108 16.50 -2.70 -12.28
N VAL A 109 15.70 -2.09 -13.17
CA VAL A 109 15.03 -0.81 -12.92
C VAL A 109 13.52 -1.02 -12.76
N SER A 110 12.97 -0.52 -11.66
CA SER A 110 11.53 -0.53 -11.40
C SER A 110 10.78 0.36 -12.40
N PHE A 111 9.53 0.03 -12.68
CA PHE A 111 8.64 0.87 -13.46
C PHE A 111 7.21 0.76 -12.94
N ILE A 112 6.51 1.88 -13.03
CA ILE A 112 5.08 2.03 -12.75
C ILE A 112 4.52 2.76 -13.97
N ARG A 113 3.57 2.15 -14.68
CA ARG A 113 3.06 2.67 -15.96
C ARG A 113 1.61 3.09 -15.88
N ARG A 114 1.31 4.22 -16.52
CA ARG A 114 -0.03 4.82 -16.62
C ARG A 114 -0.68 4.99 -15.24
N ILE A 115 0.02 5.71 -14.39
CA ILE A 115 -0.41 6.12 -13.07
C ILE A 115 -1.56 7.09 -13.23
N LYS A 116 -2.60 6.90 -12.42
CA LYS A 116 -3.71 7.84 -12.29
C LYS A 116 -4.01 8.07 -10.81
N LEU A 117 -4.42 9.30 -10.51
CA LEU A 117 -4.90 9.73 -9.20
C LEU A 117 -6.42 9.81 -9.24
N TYR A 118 -7.06 9.16 -8.28
CA TYR A 118 -8.49 9.21 -8.07
C TYR A 118 -8.82 9.65 -6.65
N ARG A 119 -9.93 10.37 -6.51
CA ARG A 119 -10.51 10.77 -5.23
C ARG A 119 -11.78 9.95 -4.98
N ILE A 120 -12.00 9.58 -3.72
CA ILE A 120 -13.27 9.02 -3.26
C ILE A 120 -14.01 10.12 -2.48
N ASN A 121 -15.24 10.41 -2.87
CA ASN A 121 -16.15 11.18 -2.04
C ASN A 121 -16.82 10.22 -1.03
N LEU A 122 -16.43 10.32 0.23
CA LEU A 122 -16.89 9.43 1.30
C LEU A 122 -18.34 9.69 1.73
N GLU A 123 -18.94 10.83 1.38
CA GLU A 123 -20.33 11.11 1.75
C GLU A 123 -21.31 10.38 0.85
N ASN A 124 -21.04 10.38 -0.46
CA ASN A 124 -21.93 9.79 -1.46
C ASN A 124 -21.34 8.53 -2.13
N SER A 125 -20.19 8.05 -1.66
CA SER A 125 -19.49 6.88 -2.22
C SER A 125 -19.28 7.00 -3.74
N SER A 126 -18.87 8.17 -4.23
CA SER A 126 -18.51 8.36 -5.66
C SER A 126 -17.00 8.44 -5.86
N VAL A 127 -16.56 8.10 -7.07
CA VAL A 127 -15.14 8.13 -7.46
C VAL A 127 -14.95 9.14 -8.59
N GLU A 128 -13.93 9.98 -8.45
CA GLU A 128 -13.57 11.01 -9.43
C GLU A 128 -12.13 10.78 -9.89
N LEU A 129 -11.91 10.78 -11.21
CA LEU A 129 -10.55 10.83 -11.78
C LEU A 129 -10.03 12.26 -11.63
N VAL A 130 -8.97 12.42 -10.84
CA VAL A 130 -8.36 13.73 -10.60
C VAL A 130 -7.29 14.03 -11.63
N ARG A 131 -6.41 13.07 -11.93
CA ARG A 131 -5.33 13.28 -12.90
C ARG A 131 -4.80 11.99 -13.49
N GLU A 132 -4.47 12.03 -14.78
CA GLU A 132 -3.55 11.07 -15.39
C GLU A 132 -2.10 11.56 -15.20
N ILE A 133 -1.33 10.83 -14.41
CA ILE A 133 0.03 11.24 -13.99
C ILE A 133 1.08 10.76 -15.02
N GLY A 134 0.88 9.58 -15.61
CA GLY A 134 1.80 9.00 -16.58
C GLY A 134 2.68 7.90 -15.99
N ASP A 135 3.94 7.81 -16.39
CA ASP A 135 4.84 6.73 -15.95
C ASP A 135 5.76 7.21 -14.84
N ALA A 136 6.28 6.32 -14.00
CA ALA A 136 7.29 6.65 -13.00
C ALA A 136 8.21 5.45 -12.75
N VAL A 137 9.39 5.72 -12.18
CA VAL A 137 10.29 4.68 -11.65
C VAL A 137 10.00 4.43 -10.19
N GLN A 138 9.87 5.50 -9.41
CA GLN A 138 9.43 5.47 -8.03
C GLN A 138 8.22 6.36 -7.85
N LEU A 139 7.35 5.96 -6.90
CA LEU A 139 6.17 6.69 -6.48
C LEU A 139 6.09 6.58 -4.96
N LEU A 140 5.93 7.72 -4.30
CA LEU A 140 5.61 7.83 -2.90
C LEU A 140 4.43 8.78 -2.76
N THR A 141 3.46 8.42 -1.94
CA THR A 141 2.36 9.33 -1.61
C THR A 141 2.11 9.32 -0.12
N ASN A 142 1.64 10.47 0.39
CA ASN A 142 1.31 10.64 1.79
C ASN A 142 0.41 11.86 1.96
N TRP A 143 -0.31 11.90 3.07
CA TRP A 143 -0.98 13.11 3.52
C TRP A 143 0.03 14.04 4.21
N LEU A 144 -0.16 15.35 4.01
CA LEU A 144 0.54 16.45 4.66
C LEU A 144 -0.53 17.38 5.22
N ASP A 145 -0.86 17.18 6.49
CA ASP A 145 -2.02 17.81 7.12
C ASP A 145 -3.27 17.47 6.27
N ASN A 146 -3.96 18.48 5.73
CA ASN A 146 -5.13 18.29 4.88
C ASN A 146 -4.81 18.08 3.39
N ASN A 147 -3.55 18.19 2.96
CA ASN A 147 -3.20 18.09 1.54
C ASN A 147 -2.60 16.73 1.19
N TYR A 148 -2.87 16.25 -0.02
CA TYR A 148 -2.32 14.99 -0.51
C TYR A 148 -1.07 15.24 -1.34
N ARG A 149 0.05 14.64 -0.95
CA ARG A 149 1.32 14.76 -1.65
C ARG A 149 1.60 13.51 -2.48
N ILE A 150 2.07 13.74 -3.69
CA ILE A 150 2.61 12.71 -4.59
C ILE A 150 4.01 13.11 -4.99
N GLN A 151 4.98 12.24 -4.68
CA GLN A 151 6.36 12.36 -5.12
C GLN A 151 6.66 11.22 -6.08
N LEU A 152 7.20 11.54 -7.25
CA LEU A 152 7.52 10.54 -8.26
C LEU A 152 8.82 10.88 -8.97
N THR A 153 9.46 9.85 -9.52
CA THR A 153 10.66 10.01 -10.35
C THR A 153 10.42 9.50 -11.76
N GLN A 154 10.93 10.22 -12.75
CA GLN A 154 10.76 9.91 -14.18
C GLN A 154 12.09 10.07 -14.90
N PHE A 155 12.46 9.11 -15.75
CA PHE A 155 13.59 9.33 -16.66
C PHE A 155 13.29 10.50 -17.60
N ASP A 156 14.29 11.35 -17.81
CA ASP A 156 14.19 12.37 -18.84
C ASP A 156 14.24 11.71 -20.23
N MET A 157 13.28 12.07 -21.09
CA MET A 157 13.18 11.48 -22.43
C MET A 157 14.24 12.01 -23.41
N LYS A 158 14.92 13.12 -23.09
CA LYS A 158 15.92 13.77 -23.92
C LYS A 158 17.34 13.41 -23.48
N ILE A 159 17.59 13.33 -22.17
CA ILE A 159 18.93 13.08 -21.62
C ILE A 159 18.90 11.82 -20.75
N ALA A 160 19.55 10.75 -21.22
CA ALA A 160 19.48 9.42 -20.61
C ALA A 160 20.04 9.34 -19.19
N SER A 161 20.99 10.21 -18.83
CA SER A 161 21.54 10.31 -17.47
C SER A 161 20.70 11.17 -16.54
N HIS A 162 19.63 11.81 -17.03
CA HIS A 162 18.80 12.68 -16.22
C HIS A 162 17.56 11.96 -15.71
N ILE A 163 17.23 12.27 -14.47
CA ILE A 163 15.98 11.87 -13.83
C ILE A 163 15.30 13.09 -13.23
N LYS A 164 14.00 13.18 -13.45
CA LYS A 164 13.15 14.22 -12.87
C LYS A 164 12.55 13.69 -11.59
N LYS A 165 12.70 14.46 -10.51
CA LYS A 165 11.93 14.31 -9.28
C LYS A 165 10.79 15.31 -9.34
N ILE A 166 9.55 14.82 -9.29
CA ILE A 166 8.35 15.63 -9.39
C ILE A 166 7.61 15.52 -8.07
N ASN A 167 7.25 16.66 -7.49
CA ASN A 167 6.48 16.77 -6.26
C ASN A 167 5.18 17.52 -6.55
N GLN A 168 4.04 16.87 -6.32
CA GLN A 168 2.71 17.42 -6.55
C GLN A 168 1.93 17.44 -5.24
N ILE A 169 1.28 18.55 -4.94
CA ILE A 169 0.43 18.72 -3.77
C ILE A 169 -0.99 19.01 -4.25
N TYR A 170 -1.94 18.19 -3.82
CA TYR A 170 -3.36 18.32 -4.13
C TYR A 170 -4.13 18.69 -2.86
N SER A 171 -5.19 19.48 -3.03
CA SER A 171 -6.15 19.76 -1.97
C SER A 171 -6.94 18.49 -1.61
N PRO A 172 -7.70 18.48 -0.50
CA PRO A 172 -8.64 17.39 -0.21
C PRO A 172 -9.68 17.13 -1.32
N PHE A 173 -9.92 18.13 -2.18
CA PHE A 173 -10.99 18.16 -3.17
C PHE A 173 -10.52 17.91 -4.62
N GLY A 174 -9.27 17.48 -4.82
CA GLY A 174 -8.75 17.14 -6.15
C GLY A 174 -7.99 18.27 -6.86
N LYS A 175 -7.96 19.48 -6.30
CA LYS A 175 -7.29 20.62 -6.95
C LYS A 175 -5.78 20.53 -6.77
N LEU A 176 -5.00 20.59 -7.86
CA LEU A 176 -3.56 20.77 -7.79
C LEU A 176 -3.23 22.15 -7.19
N ILE A 177 -2.54 22.16 -6.05
CA ILE A 177 -2.09 23.36 -5.34
C ILE A 177 -0.70 23.76 -5.80
N LYS A 178 0.21 22.78 -5.91
CA LYS A 178 1.62 23.01 -6.21
C LYS A 178 2.20 21.86 -7.00
N GLU A 179 3.07 22.17 -7.96
CA GLU A 179 3.90 21.20 -8.67
C GLU A 179 5.31 21.74 -8.77
N GLU A 180 6.30 20.95 -8.33
CA GLU A 180 7.72 21.26 -8.41
C GLU A 180 8.43 20.13 -9.15
N THR A 181 9.39 20.49 -10.01
CA THR A 181 10.20 19.53 -10.75
C THR A 181 11.67 19.89 -10.59
N GLU A 182 12.43 18.93 -10.08
CA GLU A 182 13.88 18.99 -9.98
C GLU A 182 14.49 17.97 -10.94
N THR A 183 15.60 18.31 -11.59
CA THR A 183 16.32 17.41 -12.50
C THR A 183 17.67 17.07 -11.91
N PHE A 184 18.01 15.78 -11.88
CA PHE A 184 19.25 15.24 -11.34
C PHE A 184 20.01 14.49 -12.43
N ASP A 185 21.33 14.58 -12.45
CA ASP A 185 22.19 13.71 -13.26
C ASP A 185 22.54 12.48 -12.40
N PHE A 186 21.79 11.39 -12.53
CA PHE A 186 21.92 10.27 -11.60
C PHE A 186 23.25 9.50 -11.73
N ILE A 187 24.03 9.78 -12.77
CA ILE A 187 25.38 9.24 -12.92
C ILE A 187 26.38 10.01 -12.04
N LYS A 188 26.16 11.32 -11.85
CA LYS A 188 27.03 12.19 -11.04
C LYS A 188 26.54 12.32 -9.61
N ASP A 189 25.24 12.52 -9.44
CA ASP A 189 24.60 12.88 -8.17
C ASP A 189 24.03 11.66 -7.44
N GLY A 190 23.96 10.51 -8.12
CA GLY A 190 23.26 9.32 -7.64
C GLY A 190 21.73 9.40 -7.83
N TYR A 191 21.02 8.38 -7.35
CA TYR A 191 19.56 8.33 -7.52
C TYR A 191 18.84 9.23 -6.51
N PRO A 192 17.87 10.06 -6.94
CA PRO A 192 17.17 10.99 -6.05
C PRO A 192 16.43 10.23 -4.93
N GLN A 193 16.56 10.72 -3.71
CA GLN A 193 15.87 10.18 -2.54
C GLN A 193 14.58 10.95 -2.26
N PHE A 194 13.56 10.25 -1.76
CA PHE A 194 12.35 10.87 -1.25
C PHE A 194 12.46 11.13 0.25
N GLU A 195 11.90 12.26 0.67
CA GLU A 195 11.78 12.58 2.10
C GLU A 195 10.58 11.85 2.68
N ILE A 196 10.85 10.80 3.44
CA ILE A 196 9.87 10.11 4.27
C ILE A 196 9.86 10.84 5.60
N LYS A 197 8.74 11.48 5.99
CA LYS A 197 8.61 11.99 7.36
C LYS A 197 8.64 10.79 8.31
N SER A 198 9.66 10.74 9.16
CA SER A 198 9.68 9.85 10.33
C SER A 198 8.65 10.39 11.32
N THR A 199 7.58 9.64 11.58
CA THR A 199 6.77 9.83 12.78
C THR A 199 7.60 9.36 13.98
N SER A 200 8.24 10.32 14.64
CA SER A 200 8.86 10.17 15.97
C SER A 200 7.82 10.33 17.06
#